data_AF-A0A9X9LBB8-F1
#
_entry.id   AF-A0A9X9LBB8-F1
#
_cell.length_a   1.000
_cell.length_b   1.000
_cell.length_c   1.000
_cell.angle_alpha   90.00
_cell.angle_beta   90.00
_cell.angle_gamma   90.00
#
_symmetry.space_group_name_H-M   'P 1'
#
loop_
_entity.id
_entity.type
_entity.pdbx_description
1 polymer ?
#
loop_
_entity_poly.entity_id
_entity_poly.type
_entity_poly.pdbx_seq_one_letter_code
_entity_poly.pdbx_strand_id
1 'polypeptide(L)'
;MRRGTVSPKKRKRTSSRLKADDIDQIISYVESSPGNRCKSFLELASDPFRHIGVSEQVIPRELIKRGYQQHVALLKPPVSQKTIKSHKGRAEAHLNWTHEDWTSVLWTDKTWVEDGRNSREWTTKNVLRFL
;
A
#
# COMPACT_ATOMS: atom_id res chain seq x y z
N MET A 1 24.40 37.26 35.87
CA MET A 1 23.91 37.35 34.47
C MET A 1 23.96 35.97 33.82
N ARG A 2 22.82 35.40 33.39
CA ARG A 2 22.80 34.11 32.66
C ARG A 2 22.96 34.37 31.16
N ARG A 3 24.01 33.84 30.53
CA ARG A 3 24.18 33.90 29.07
C ARG A 3 23.15 32.96 28.44
N GLY A 4 22.25 33.50 27.62
CA GLY A 4 21.34 32.68 26.83
C GLY A 4 22.13 31.84 25.82
N THR A 5 21.91 30.53 25.81
CA THR A 5 22.45 29.64 24.79
C THR A 5 21.78 29.96 23.45
N VAL A 6 22.54 30.56 22.53
CA VAL A 6 22.11 30.79 21.15
C VAL A 6 22.06 29.43 20.45
N SER A 7 20.86 28.96 20.14
CA SER A 7 20.67 27.73 19.38
C SER A 7 21.28 27.88 17.97
N PRO A 8 22.07 26.91 17.48
CA PRO A 8 22.66 26.99 16.15
C PRO A 8 21.60 27.16 15.06
N LYS A 9 21.87 28.06 14.10
CA LYS A 9 21.00 28.29 12.95
C LYS A 9 20.85 26.99 12.15
N LYS A 10 19.61 26.49 12.03
CA LYS A 10 19.32 25.29 11.22
C LYS A 10 19.79 25.51 9.77
N ARG A 11 20.54 24.54 9.23
CA ARG A 11 20.97 24.55 7.82
C ARG A 11 19.73 24.51 6.92
N LYS A 12 19.68 25.38 5.90
CA LYS A 12 18.69 25.30 4.84
C LYS A 12 18.93 24.02 4.03
N ARG A 13 17.91 23.18 3.89
CA ARG A 13 18.00 22.00 3.01
C ARG A 13 17.91 22.45 1.56
N THR A 14 18.67 21.82 0.69
CA THR A 14 18.49 21.96 -0.76
C THR A 14 17.09 21.49 -1.14
N SER A 15 16.37 22.31 -1.90
CA SER A 15 15.06 21.92 -2.43
C SER A 15 15.21 20.73 -3.38
N SER A 16 14.23 19.84 -3.32
CA SER A 16 14.06 18.76 -4.31
C SER A 16 14.03 19.34 -5.72
N ARG A 17 14.61 18.63 -6.71
CA ARG A 17 14.44 18.95 -8.13
C ARG A 17 13.04 18.61 -8.65
N LEU A 18 12.33 17.66 -8.01
CA LEU A 18 10.92 17.42 -8.27
C LEU A 18 10.08 18.56 -7.69
N LYS A 19 9.21 19.13 -8.52
CA LYS A 19 8.21 20.11 -8.08
C LYS A 19 7.10 19.41 -7.31
N ALA A 20 6.31 20.18 -6.55
CA ALA A 20 5.17 19.63 -5.83
C ALA A 20 4.16 18.98 -6.79
N ASP A 21 3.84 19.67 -7.88
CA ASP A 21 2.89 19.22 -8.91
C ASP A 21 3.29 17.88 -9.55
N ASP A 22 4.59 17.71 -9.84
CA ASP A 22 5.13 16.45 -10.38
C ASP A 22 4.87 15.29 -9.43
N ILE A 23 5.04 15.52 -8.13
CA ILE A 23 4.86 14.48 -7.11
C ILE A 23 3.38 14.15 -6.95
N ASP A 24 2.50 15.15 -7.02
CA ASP A 24 1.06 14.95 -6.92
C ASP A 24 0.52 14.21 -8.16
N GLN A 25 1.11 14.45 -9.34
CA GLN A 25 0.84 13.66 -10.55
C GLN A 25 1.27 12.19 -10.39
N ILE A 26 2.45 11.95 -9.82
CA ILE A 26 2.92 10.58 -9.51
C ILE A 26 1.97 9.89 -8.55
N ILE A 27 1.54 10.58 -7.49
CA ILE A 27 0.60 10.02 -6.51
C ILE A 27 -0.74 9.69 -7.17
N SER A 28 -1.30 10.62 -7.95
CA SER A 28 -2.56 10.41 -8.67
C SER A 28 -2.47 9.18 -9.59
N TYR A 29 -1.36 9.05 -10.32
CA TYR A 29 -1.12 7.88 -11.17
C TYR A 29 -1.05 6.58 -10.35
N VAL A 30 -0.30 6.57 -9.26
CA VAL A 30 -0.20 5.41 -8.37
C VAL A 30 -1.59 5.03 -7.81
N GLU A 31 -2.40 5.99 -7.36
CA GLU A 31 -3.72 5.71 -6.77
C GLU A 31 -4.78 5.31 -7.80
N SER A 32 -4.63 5.70 -9.07
CA SER A 32 -5.63 5.50 -10.12
C SER A 32 -5.96 4.02 -10.44
N SER A 33 -5.05 3.08 -10.18
CA SER A 33 -5.26 1.67 -10.52
C SER A 33 -4.53 0.74 -9.55
N PRO A 34 -5.08 -0.44 -9.21
CA PRO A 34 -4.35 -1.48 -8.47
C PRO A 34 -3.02 -1.87 -9.14
N GLY A 35 -2.99 -1.98 -10.48
CA GLY A 35 -1.77 -2.34 -11.21
C GLY A 35 -0.67 -1.27 -11.08
N ASN A 36 -1.05 0.01 -11.08
CA ASN A 36 -0.11 1.11 -10.90
C ASN A 36 0.47 1.15 -9.48
N ARG A 37 -0.32 0.73 -8.47
CA ARG A 37 0.18 0.56 -7.10
C ARG A 37 1.23 -0.53 -7.01
N CYS A 38 1.18 -1.54 -7.86
CA CYS A 38 2.13 -2.65 -7.83
C CYS A 38 3.45 -2.36 -8.56
N LYS A 39 3.55 -1.27 -9.32
CA LYS A 39 4.81 -0.89 -9.97
C LYS A 39 5.90 -0.57 -8.94
N SER A 40 7.10 -1.07 -9.18
CA SER A 40 8.31 -0.71 -8.46
C SER A 40 8.66 0.77 -8.67
N PHE A 41 9.46 1.36 -7.78
CA PHE A 41 9.86 2.76 -7.97
C PHE A 41 10.73 2.95 -9.22
N LEU A 42 11.52 1.94 -9.58
CA LEU A 42 12.33 1.93 -10.80
C LEU A 42 11.43 1.92 -12.04
N GLU A 43 10.37 1.11 -12.05
CA GLU A 43 9.38 1.11 -13.12
C GLU A 43 8.69 2.47 -13.21
N LEU A 44 8.24 3.05 -12.09
CA LEU A 44 7.62 4.39 -12.11
C LEU A 44 8.56 5.46 -12.68
N ALA A 45 9.85 5.42 -12.31
CA ALA A 45 10.87 6.35 -12.81
C ALA A 45 11.17 6.15 -14.30
N SER A 46 11.11 4.91 -14.78
CA SER A 46 11.41 4.55 -16.17
C SER A 46 10.22 4.75 -17.11
N ASP A 47 8.99 4.50 -16.64
CA ASP A 47 7.72 4.67 -17.36
C ASP A 47 6.55 4.69 -16.35
N PRO A 48 5.77 5.79 -16.24
CA PRO A 48 5.56 6.87 -17.22
C PRO A 48 6.38 8.15 -16.96
N PHE A 49 7.20 8.22 -15.91
CA PHE A 49 7.78 9.48 -15.43
C PHE A 49 9.21 9.78 -15.91
N ARG A 50 9.69 9.09 -16.95
CA ARG A 50 11.03 9.30 -17.52
C ARG A 50 11.31 10.74 -17.92
N HIS A 51 10.29 11.44 -18.41
CA HIS A 51 10.38 12.83 -18.88
C HIS A 51 10.74 13.83 -17.76
N ILE A 52 10.54 13.47 -16.48
CA ILE A 52 10.91 14.31 -15.33
C ILE A 52 12.45 14.38 -15.16
N GLY A 53 13.19 13.41 -15.71
CA GLY A 53 14.66 13.47 -15.78
C GLY A 53 15.36 13.41 -14.42
N VAL A 54 14.73 12.80 -13.40
CA VAL A 54 15.35 12.59 -12.09
C VAL A 54 15.93 11.20 -11.95
N SER A 55 16.95 11.07 -11.08
CA SER A 55 17.45 9.76 -10.70
C SER A 55 16.35 8.95 -10.02
N GLU A 56 16.37 7.63 -10.23
CA GLU A 56 15.42 6.66 -9.68
C GLU A 56 15.22 6.77 -8.16
N GLN A 57 16.21 7.29 -7.43
CA GLN A 57 16.14 7.46 -5.98
C GLN A 57 15.32 8.67 -5.50
N VAL A 58 15.04 9.66 -6.37
CA VAL A 58 14.35 10.89 -5.96
C VAL A 58 12.86 10.61 -5.73
N ILE A 59 12.22 9.88 -6.63
CA ILE A 59 10.79 9.51 -6.53
C ILE A 59 10.48 8.78 -5.21
N PRO A 60 11.17 7.68 -4.84
CA PRO A 60 10.96 7.01 -3.54
C PRO A 60 11.10 7.97 -2.36
N ARG A 61 12.14 8.81 -2.35
CA ARG A 61 12.40 9.73 -1.24
C ARG A 61 11.27 10.74 -1.05
N GLU A 62 10.75 11.30 -2.15
CA GLU A 62 9.65 12.26 -2.09
C GLU A 62 8.30 11.61 -1.77
N LEU A 63 8.07 10.38 -2.24
CA LEU A 63 6.90 9.58 -1.89
C LEU A 63 6.90 9.20 -0.40
N ILE A 64 8.04 8.74 0.13
CA ILE A 64 8.19 8.40 1.57
C ILE A 64 7.92 9.62 2.45
N LYS A 65 8.39 10.81 2.08
CA LYS A 65 8.08 12.06 2.81
C LYS A 65 6.58 12.36 2.87
N ARG A 66 5.83 11.94 1.85
CA ARG A 66 4.36 12.06 1.79
C ARG A 66 3.63 10.84 2.39
N GLY A 67 4.37 9.93 3.02
CA GLY A 67 3.81 8.76 3.68
C GLY A 67 3.63 7.53 2.77
N TYR A 68 4.10 7.56 1.52
CA TYR A 68 4.00 6.41 0.62
C TYR A 68 5.19 5.47 0.77
N GLN A 69 4.91 4.20 1.02
CA GLN A 69 5.93 3.15 1.15
C GLN A 69 5.53 1.92 0.34
N GLN A 70 6.53 1.16 -0.10
CA GLN A 70 6.32 -0.13 -0.76
C GLN A 70 6.27 -1.25 0.27
N HIS A 71 5.27 -2.11 0.13
CA HIS A 71 5.04 -3.27 0.98
C HIS A 71 4.90 -4.53 0.14
N VAL A 72 5.33 -5.65 0.69
CA VAL A 72 5.03 -6.95 0.11
C VAL A 72 3.58 -7.30 0.42
N ALA A 73 2.75 -7.36 -0.62
CA ALA A 73 1.40 -7.90 -0.58
C ALA A 73 1.44 -9.42 -0.87
N LEU A 74 0.68 -10.17 -0.08
CA LEU A 74 0.39 -11.57 -0.38
C LEU A 74 -0.68 -11.63 -1.46
N LEU A 75 -0.43 -12.42 -2.50
CA LEU A 75 -1.44 -12.66 -3.53
C LEU A 75 -2.60 -13.43 -2.90
N LYS A 76 -3.78 -12.81 -2.96
CA LYS A 76 -5.03 -13.47 -2.59
C LYS A 76 -5.52 -14.26 -3.79
N PRO A 77 -6.04 -15.49 -3.59
CA PRO A 77 -6.64 -16.24 -4.67
C PRO A 77 -7.78 -15.40 -5.31
N PRO A 78 -7.90 -15.39 -6.65
CA PRO A 78 -8.93 -14.64 -7.32
C PRO A 78 -10.31 -15.15 -6.89
N VAL A 79 -11.16 -14.24 -6.42
CA VAL A 79 -12.51 -14.58 -5.95
C VAL A 79 -13.49 -14.34 -7.08
N SER A 80 -14.26 -15.36 -7.47
CA SER A 80 -15.31 -15.21 -8.48
C SER A 80 -16.49 -14.38 -7.97
N GLN A 81 -17.22 -13.70 -8.85
CA GLN A 81 -18.42 -12.95 -8.46
C GLN A 81 -19.48 -13.82 -7.77
N LYS A 82 -19.55 -15.10 -8.16
CA LYS A 82 -20.42 -16.11 -7.52
C LYS A 82 -20.00 -16.31 -6.06
N THR A 83 -18.72 -16.55 -5.83
CA THR A 83 -18.15 -16.73 -4.48
C THR A 83 -18.38 -15.50 -3.61
N ILE A 84 -18.18 -14.28 -4.15
CA ILE A 84 -18.44 -13.03 -3.43
C ILE A 84 -19.90 -12.95 -2.98
N LYS A 85 -20.86 -13.20 -3.89
CA LYS A 85 -22.30 -13.18 -3.56
C LYS A 85 -22.66 -14.23 -2.52
N SER A 86 -22.17 -15.46 -2.67
CA SER A 86 -22.43 -16.54 -1.72
C SER A 86 -21.85 -16.24 -0.33
N HIS A 87 -20.62 -15.73 -0.26
CA HIS A 87 -20.00 -15.33 1.01
C HIS A 87 -20.75 -14.19 1.67
N LYS A 88 -21.14 -13.17 0.89
CA LYS A 88 -21.95 -12.05 1.40
C LYS A 88 -23.29 -12.52 1.95
N GLY A 89 -24.03 -13.33 1.20
CA GLY A 89 -25.33 -13.86 1.64
C GLY A 89 -25.21 -14.73 2.89
N ARG A 90 -24.14 -15.55 2.99
CA ARG A 90 -23.88 -16.31 4.22
C ARG A 90 -23.61 -15.39 5.41
N ALA A 91 -22.75 -14.39 5.24
CA ALA A 91 -22.45 -13.42 6.30
C ALA A 91 -23.71 -12.67 6.77
N GLU A 92 -24.55 -12.21 5.84
CA GLU A 92 -25.80 -11.53 6.17
C GLU A 92 -26.79 -12.45 6.90
N ALA A 93 -26.95 -13.70 6.44
CA ALA A 93 -27.85 -14.67 7.07
C ALA A 93 -27.43 -15.06 8.50
N HIS A 94 -26.14 -14.94 8.82
CA HIS A 94 -25.58 -15.35 10.11
C HIS A 94 -25.14 -14.13 10.96
N LEU A 95 -25.52 -12.92 10.56
CA LEU A 95 -25.09 -11.68 11.22
C LEU A 95 -25.54 -11.61 12.68
N ASN A 96 -26.73 -12.12 12.97
CA ASN A 96 -27.36 -12.10 14.30
C ASN A 96 -27.30 -13.45 15.01
N TRP A 97 -26.44 -14.37 14.55
CA TRP A 97 -26.29 -15.66 15.21
C TRP A 97 -25.73 -15.51 16.62
N THR A 98 -26.33 -16.26 17.54
CA THR A 98 -25.90 -16.33 18.93
C THR A 98 -24.67 -17.23 19.08
N HIS A 99 -24.05 -17.21 20.26
CA HIS A 99 -22.88 -18.06 20.52
C HIS A 99 -23.24 -19.55 20.40
N GLU A 100 -24.42 -19.93 20.87
CA GLU A 100 -24.96 -21.28 20.81
C GLU A 100 -25.15 -21.74 19.36
N ASP A 101 -25.67 -20.86 18.49
CA ASP A 101 -25.82 -21.13 17.06
C ASP A 101 -24.46 -21.44 16.41
N TRP A 102 -23.43 -20.63 16.68
CA TRP A 102 -22.08 -20.87 16.16
C TRP A 102 -21.47 -22.17 16.68
N THR A 103 -21.73 -22.52 17.94
CA THR A 103 -21.18 -23.72 18.59
C THR A 103 -21.84 -25.00 18.06
N SER A 104 -23.07 -24.90 17.54
CA SER A 104 -23.78 -26.02 16.94
C SER A 104 -23.25 -26.42 15.55
N VAL A 105 -22.50 -25.54 14.88
CA VAL A 105 -22.03 -25.80 13.51
C VAL A 105 -20.76 -26.64 13.52
N LEU A 106 -20.85 -27.80 12.85
CA LEU A 106 -19.69 -28.61 12.51
C LEU A 106 -19.08 -28.12 11.19
N TRP A 107 -17.83 -27.65 11.26
CA TRP A 107 -17.07 -27.23 10.09
C TRP A 107 -16.16 -28.37 9.63
N THR A 108 -16.21 -28.69 8.34
CA THR A 108 -15.29 -29.64 7.71
C THR A 108 -14.71 -29.00 6.45
N ASP A 109 -13.40 -29.09 6.29
CA ASP A 109 -12.71 -28.66 5.07
C ASP A 109 -11.64 -29.68 4.67
N LYS A 110 -11.30 -29.72 3.39
CA LYS A 110 -10.19 -30.50 2.84
C LYS A 110 -9.10 -29.54 2.38
N THR A 111 -8.00 -29.50 3.12
CA THR A 111 -6.80 -28.78 2.70
C THR A 111 -5.84 -29.74 1.99
N TRP A 112 -5.32 -29.31 0.85
CA TRP A 112 -4.18 -29.94 0.20
C TRP A 112 -2.89 -29.34 0.78
N VAL A 113 -1.96 -30.19 1.23
CA VAL A 113 -0.64 -29.74 1.69
C VAL A 113 0.31 -29.85 0.51
N GLU A 114 0.56 -28.73 -0.14
CA GLU A 114 1.57 -28.60 -1.20
C GLU A 114 2.78 -27.83 -0.68
N ASP A 115 3.97 -28.22 -1.09
CA ASP A 115 5.21 -27.53 -0.73
C ASP A 115 5.41 -26.36 -1.71
N GLY A 116 5.04 -25.15 -1.28
CA GLY A 116 5.05 -23.96 -2.14
C GLY A 116 5.01 -22.66 -1.34
N ARG A 117 5.67 -21.60 -1.86
CA ARG A 117 5.60 -20.26 -1.27
C ARG A 117 4.44 -19.50 -1.88
N ASN A 118 3.60 -18.90 -1.04
CA ASN A 118 2.63 -17.89 -1.49
C ASN A 118 3.36 -16.82 -2.30
N SER A 119 2.84 -16.52 -3.48
CA SER A 119 3.41 -15.52 -4.37
C SER A 119 3.26 -14.12 -3.76
N ARG A 120 4.32 -13.32 -3.94
CA ARG A 120 4.52 -12.02 -3.29
C ARG A 120 4.61 -10.96 -4.37
N GLU A 121 3.85 -9.88 -4.21
CA GLU A 121 3.94 -8.69 -5.07
C GLU A 121 4.29 -7.47 -4.25
N TRP A 122 5.03 -6.52 -4.81
CA TRP A 122 5.26 -5.23 -4.15
C TRP A 122 4.08 -4.31 -4.43
N THR A 123 3.65 -3.53 -3.45
CA THR A 123 2.55 -2.55 -3.58
C THR A 123 2.88 -1.28 -2.82
N THR A 124 2.72 -0.13 -3.47
CA THR A 124 2.88 1.19 -2.88
C THR A 124 1.59 1.60 -2.15
N LYS A 125 1.68 1.95 -0.87
CA LYS A 125 0.55 2.35 -0.02
C LYS A 125 0.89 3.60 0.79
N ASN A 126 -0.12 4.42 1.07
CA ASN A 126 0.02 5.53 2.00
C ASN A 126 -0.15 5.02 3.43
N VAL A 127 0.91 5.13 4.23
CA VAL A 127 0.97 4.65 5.61
C VAL A 127 0.41 5.69 6.60
N LEU A 128 0.35 6.96 6.20
CA LEU A 128 -0.24 8.04 7.01
C LEU A 128 -1.77 8.11 6.89
N ARG A 129 -2.37 7.40 5.93
CA ARG A 129 -3.82 7.43 5.67
C ARG A 129 -4.62 6.47 6.57
N PHE A 130 -3.94 5.68 7.41
CA PHE A 130 -4.53 4.66 8.29
C PHE A 130 -4.27 4.92 9.79
N LEU A 131 -3.75 6.10 10.14
CA LEU A 131 -3.69 6.67 11.49
C LEU A 131 -4.62 7.89 11.55
#